data_AF-A0A8S0FLY5-F1
#
_entry.id   AF-A0A8S0FLY5-F1
#
_cell.length_a   1.000
_cell.length_b   1.000
_cell.length_c   1.000
_cell.angle_alpha   90.00
_cell.angle_beta   90.00
_cell.angle_gamma   90.00
#
_symmetry.space_group_name_H-M   'P 1'
#
loop_
_entity.id
_entity.type
_entity.pdbx_description
1 polymer ?
#
loop_
_entity_poly.entity_id
_entity_poly.type
_entity_poly.pdbx_seq_one_letter_code
_entity_poly.pdbx_strand_id
1 'polypeptide(L)'
;MVEKSVTTRDYNYRTATAEMMTEQHDATGGDNTTYGEAYHYADNFLQKGDKEAAESGAFYARIRHERYLNEQAILKGQSTSSLLMPGLEIRVQGDDAPAVFRKGVLITGVTASAARDRSYELTFTAAGAPSRTQSATATARRLSPAR
;
A
#
# COMPACT_ATOMS: atom_id res chain seq x y z
N MET A 1 -3.48 12.57 5.33
CA MET A 1 -2.52 12.15 6.36
C MET A 1 -3.00 10.80 6.88
N VAL A 2 -2.10 9.98 7.37
CA VAL A 2 -2.40 8.62 7.89
C VAL A 2 -1.70 8.43 9.23
N GLU A 3 -2.06 7.37 9.94
CA GLU A 3 -1.58 7.11 11.29
C GLU A 3 -0.05 6.96 11.33
N LYS A 4 0.61 7.65 12.27
CA LYS A 4 2.08 7.66 12.39
C LYS A 4 2.65 6.33 12.87
N SER A 5 1.83 5.59 13.59
CA SER A 5 2.29 4.37 14.22
C SER A 5 1.15 3.44 14.57
N VAL A 6 1.50 2.17 14.75
CA VAL A 6 0.54 1.12 15.08
C VAL A 6 1.02 0.31 16.27
N THR A 7 0.11 0.04 17.20
CA THR A 7 0.29 -0.93 18.27
C THR A 7 -0.81 -1.97 18.19
N THR A 8 -0.46 -3.24 18.34
CA THR A 8 -1.42 -4.34 18.42
C THR A 8 -1.37 -4.98 19.79
N ARG A 9 -2.49 -5.57 20.22
CA ARG A 9 -2.57 -6.34 21.46
C ARG A 9 -3.54 -7.50 21.31
N ASP A 10 -3.22 -8.60 21.97
CA ASP A 10 -4.13 -9.74 22.07
C ASP A 10 -4.16 -10.33 23.49
N TYR A 11 -4.93 -11.39 23.68
CA TYR A 11 -4.96 -12.22 24.87
C TYR A 11 -4.96 -13.70 24.50
N ASN A 12 -4.01 -14.46 25.05
CA ASN A 12 -3.93 -15.90 24.88
C ASN A 12 -4.16 -16.60 26.22
N TYR A 13 -5.28 -17.31 26.37
CA TYR A 13 -5.64 -18.00 27.62
C TYR A 13 -4.64 -19.10 28.02
N ARG A 14 -3.94 -19.70 27.04
CA ARG A 14 -2.93 -20.74 27.31
C ARG A 14 -1.67 -20.16 27.96
N THR A 15 -1.43 -18.87 27.76
CA THR A 15 -0.32 -18.11 28.31
C THR A 15 -0.84 -16.80 28.89
N ALA A 16 -1.83 -16.88 29.79
CA ALA A 16 -2.63 -15.74 30.23
C ALA A 16 -1.82 -14.57 30.82
N THR A 17 -0.62 -14.84 31.35
CA THR A 17 0.28 -13.85 31.94
C THR A 17 1.29 -13.28 30.94
N ALA A 18 1.30 -13.73 29.69
CA ALA A 18 2.22 -13.23 28.67
C ALA A 18 1.89 -11.78 28.29
N GLU A 19 2.94 -10.95 28.14
CA GLU A 19 2.79 -9.61 27.59
C GLU A 19 2.55 -9.68 26.08
N MET A 20 1.31 -9.39 25.68
CA MET A 20 0.84 -9.52 24.30
C MET A 20 0.63 -8.17 23.61
N MET A 21 1.02 -7.05 24.23
CA MET A 21 1.01 -5.73 23.59
C MET A 21 2.33 -5.53 22.86
N THR A 22 2.28 -5.12 21.60
CA THR A 22 3.50 -4.80 20.84
C THR A 22 4.05 -3.44 21.23
N GLU A 23 5.31 -3.21 20.87
CA GLU A 23 5.81 -1.84 20.80
C GLU A 23 5.10 -1.08 19.67
N GLN A 24 5.21 0.24 19.72
CA GLN A 24 4.72 1.15 18.69
C GLN A 24 5.56 1.00 17.42
N HIS A 25 4.91 0.65 16.30
CA HIS A 25 5.59 0.44 15.03
C HIS A 25 5.45 1.66 14.12
N ASP A 26 6.59 2.28 13.77
CA ASP A 26 6.69 3.35 12.77
C ASP A 26 7.61 2.92 11.61
N ALA A 27 7.05 2.69 10.42
CA ALA A 27 7.78 2.30 9.21
C ALA A 27 8.41 3.51 8.48
N THR A 28 7.97 4.73 8.79
CA THR A 28 8.50 5.96 8.18
C THR A 28 9.79 6.45 8.83
N GLY A 29 10.05 6.02 10.07
CA GLY A 29 11.19 6.47 10.85
C GLY A 29 11.03 7.91 11.35
N GLY A 30 9.80 8.34 11.65
CA GLY A 30 9.51 9.66 12.19
C GLY A 30 9.15 10.72 11.15
N ASP A 31 8.58 10.35 10.00
CA ASP A 31 8.11 11.32 9.01
C ASP A 31 6.98 12.21 9.57
N ASN A 32 7.03 13.49 9.25
CA ASN A 32 6.10 14.52 9.74
C ASN A 32 4.81 14.64 8.91
N THR A 33 4.63 13.78 7.90
CA THR A 33 3.40 13.75 7.08
C THR A 33 2.30 12.85 7.66
N THR A 34 2.58 12.21 8.79
CA THR A 34 1.71 11.28 9.52
C THR A 34 1.21 11.87 10.84
N TYR A 35 0.18 11.29 11.45
CA TYR A 35 -0.44 11.81 12.68
C TYR A 35 -0.89 10.69 13.62
N GLY A 36 -0.96 10.97 14.93
CA GLY A 36 -1.62 10.07 15.90
C GLY A 36 -1.06 8.64 15.99
N GLU A 37 -1.81 7.78 16.69
CA GLU A 37 -1.44 6.39 16.98
C GLU A 37 -2.65 5.48 16.77
N ALA A 38 -2.48 4.38 16.03
CA ALA A 38 -3.52 3.38 15.84
C ALA A 38 -3.34 2.22 16.81
N TYR A 39 -4.36 1.94 17.60
CA TYR A 39 -4.38 0.79 18.50
C TYR A 39 -5.36 -0.28 17.98
N HIS A 40 -4.89 -1.51 17.83
CA HIS A 40 -5.69 -2.65 17.40
C HIS A 40 -5.68 -3.75 18.45
N TYR A 41 -6.85 -4.30 18.77
CA TYR A 41 -7.00 -5.41 19.70
C TYR A 41 -7.63 -6.61 18.98
N ALA A 42 -7.22 -7.81 19.39
CA ALA A 42 -7.72 -9.09 18.87
C ALA A 42 -7.38 -9.34 17.38
N ASP A 43 -6.11 -9.18 17.04
CA ASP A 43 -5.55 -9.52 15.71
C ASP A 43 -5.31 -11.03 15.52
N ASN A 44 -5.63 -11.84 16.53
CA ASN A 44 -5.53 -13.31 16.59
C ASN A 44 -4.10 -13.85 16.47
N PHE A 45 -3.10 -13.11 16.95
CA PHE A 45 -1.74 -13.62 17.05
C PHE A 45 -1.50 -14.37 18.35
N LEU A 46 -0.75 -15.47 18.28
CA LEU A 46 -0.46 -16.31 19.45
C LEU A 46 0.78 -15.86 20.24
N GLN A 47 1.62 -15.00 19.63
CA GLN A 47 2.86 -14.50 20.22
C GLN A 47 3.11 -13.05 19.80
N LYS A 48 3.61 -12.22 20.73
CA LYS A 48 4.03 -10.82 20.44
C LYS A 48 5.01 -10.76 19.27
N GLY A 49 6.06 -11.59 19.34
CA GLY A 49 7.08 -11.80 18.30
C GLY A 49 7.76 -10.53 17.77
N ASP A 50 8.52 -10.68 16.69
CA ASP A 50 9.11 -9.56 15.95
C ASP A 50 8.39 -9.33 14.61
N LYS A 51 8.70 -8.21 13.95
CA LYS A 51 8.02 -7.77 12.71
C LYS A 51 8.28 -8.63 11.47
N GLU A 52 9.31 -9.48 11.51
CA GLU A 52 9.70 -10.39 10.42
C GLU A 52 9.12 -11.80 10.64
N ALA A 53 8.84 -12.17 11.89
CA ALA A 53 8.13 -13.37 12.25
C ALA A 53 6.65 -13.28 11.80
N ALA A 54 6.31 -14.01 10.73
CA ALA A 54 4.96 -14.05 10.19
C ALA A 54 3.92 -14.38 11.26
N GLU A 55 2.75 -13.73 11.16
CA GLU A 55 1.60 -13.92 12.06
C GLU A 55 1.86 -13.55 13.54
N SER A 56 2.97 -12.89 13.85
CA SER A 56 3.19 -12.27 15.16
C SER A 56 2.40 -10.97 15.33
N GLY A 57 2.23 -10.53 16.57
CA GLY A 57 1.64 -9.21 16.85
C GLY A 57 2.41 -8.08 16.17
N ALA A 58 3.75 -8.11 16.26
CA ALA A 58 4.61 -7.09 15.65
C ALA A 58 4.57 -7.12 14.11
N PHE A 59 4.38 -8.30 13.52
CA PHE A 59 4.13 -8.45 12.08
C PHE A 59 2.81 -7.79 11.68
N TYR A 60 1.74 -8.01 12.43
CA TYR A 60 0.45 -7.36 12.17
C TYR A 60 0.53 -5.84 12.33
N ALA A 61 1.25 -5.34 13.34
CA ALA A 61 1.50 -3.90 13.51
C ALA A 61 2.21 -3.32 12.28
N ARG A 62 3.21 -4.02 11.74
CA ARG A 62 3.93 -3.63 10.51
C ARG A 62 3.01 -3.56 9.30
N ILE A 63 2.32 -4.64 8.94
CA ILE A 63 1.51 -4.65 7.71
C ILE A 63 0.33 -3.69 7.78
N ARG A 64 -0.23 -3.43 8.98
CA ARG A 64 -1.25 -2.40 9.18
C ARG A 64 -0.70 -1.01 8.90
N HIS A 65 0.49 -0.70 9.41
CA HIS A 65 1.12 0.59 9.13
C HIS A 65 1.49 0.75 7.65
N GLU A 66 2.07 -0.28 7.04
CA GLU A 66 2.34 -0.30 5.60
C GLU A 66 1.06 -0.06 4.77
N ARG A 67 -0.07 -0.64 5.19
CA ARG A 67 -1.37 -0.38 4.57
C ARG A 67 -1.81 1.08 4.71
N TYR A 68 -1.70 1.67 5.90
CA TYR A 68 -2.00 3.10 6.10
C TYR A 68 -1.12 3.97 5.17
N LEU A 69 0.18 3.70 5.11
CA LEU A 69 1.09 4.44 4.23
C LEU A 69 0.73 4.27 2.74
N ASN A 70 0.25 3.10 2.33
CA ASN A 70 -0.24 2.89 0.97
C ASN A 70 -1.49 3.71 0.66
N GLU A 71 -2.35 3.97 1.64
CA GLU A 71 -3.54 4.82 1.48
C GLU A 71 -3.20 6.32 1.44
N GLN A 72 -2.01 6.71 1.90
CA GLN A 72 -1.54 8.10 1.85
C GLN A 72 -1.33 8.61 0.43
N ALA A 73 -0.98 7.73 -0.52
CA ALA A 73 -0.72 8.10 -1.90
C ALA A 73 -1.22 7.03 -2.88
N ILE A 74 -2.35 7.30 -3.54
CA ILE A 74 -2.91 6.45 -4.59
C ILE A 74 -2.78 7.18 -5.94
N LEU A 75 -2.13 6.53 -6.90
CA LEU A 75 -2.12 6.98 -8.29
C LEU A 75 -3.40 6.50 -8.99
N LYS A 76 -4.08 7.42 -9.67
CA LYS A 76 -5.16 7.09 -10.61
C LYS A 76 -4.76 7.53 -12.00
N GLY A 77 -5.06 6.72 -13.00
CA GLY A 77 -4.73 7.04 -14.39
C GLY A 77 -5.77 6.52 -15.38
N GLN A 78 -5.68 7.03 -16.59
CA GLN A 78 -6.45 6.58 -17.74
C GLN A 78 -5.49 6.14 -18.85
N SER A 79 -5.92 5.20 -19.68
CA SER A 79 -5.11 4.64 -20.75
C SER A 79 -6.02 4.01 -21.80
N THR A 80 -5.51 3.89 -23.02
CA THR A 80 -6.11 3.08 -24.10
C THR A 80 -5.33 1.78 -24.34
N SER A 81 -4.29 1.52 -23.53
CA SER A 81 -3.51 0.28 -23.59
C SER A 81 -4.26 -0.86 -22.91
N SER A 82 -4.48 -1.95 -23.65
CA SER A 82 -5.08 -3.19 -23.15
C SER A 82 -4.11 -4.08 -22.36
N LEU A 83 -2.84 -3.69 -22.27
CA LEU A 83 -1.80 -4.44 -21.56
C LEU A 83 -1.75 -4.15 -20.05
N LEU A 84 -2.46 -3.12 -19.58
CA LEU A 84 -2.46 -2.78 -18.17
C LEU A 84 -3.38 -3.72 -17.40
N MET A 85 -2.82 -4.34 -16.35
CA MET A 85 -3.53 -5.31 -15.52
C MET A 85 -3.09 -5.16 -14.05
N PRO A 86 -3.95 -5.54 -13.08
CA PRO A 86 -3.54 -5.65 -11.68
C PRO A 86 -2.30 -6.55 -11.53
N GLY A 87 -1.38 -6.17 -10.64
CA GLY A 87 -0.12 -6.87 -10.42
C GLY A 87 1.04 -6.39 -11.32
N LEU A 88 0.79 -5.52 -12.30
CA LEU A 88 1.84 -4.93 -13.12
C LEU A 88 2.51 -3.75 -12.39
N GLU A 89 3.83 -3.76 -12.31
CA GLU A 89 4.61 -2.58 -11.90
C GLU A 89 4.88 -1.69 -13.12
N ILE A 90 4.49 -0.42 -13.04
CA ILE A 90 4.74 0.59 -14.07
C ILE A 90 5.58 1.74 -13.51
N ARG A 91 6.32 2.43 -14.38
CA ARG A 91 7.06 3.65 -14.01
C ARG A 91 6.40 4.86 -14.65
N VAL A 92 6.11 5.86 -13.82
CA VAL A 92 5.64 7.15 -14.31
C VAL A 92 6.83 7.88 -14.92
N GLN A 93 6.74 8.22 -16.19
CA GLN A 93 7.77 9.01 -16.89
C GLN A 93 7.50 10.51 -16.71
N GLY A 94 8.57 11.30 -16.62
CA GLY A 94 8.53 12.76 -16.46
C GLY A 94 9.07 13.21 -15.10
N ASP A 95 9.85 14.28 -15.11
CA ASP A 95 10.54 14.79 -13.91
C ASP A 95 9.56 15.37 -12.86
N ASP A 96 8.36 15.73 -13.30
CA ASP A 96 7.29 16.28 -12.46
C ASP A 96 6.54 15.23 -11.64
N ALA A 97 6.86 13.94 -11.80
CA ALA A 97 6.22 12.89 -11.01
C ALA A 97 6.54 13.06 -9.50
N PRO A 98 5.52 13.00 -8.61
CA PRO A 98 5.73 13.01 -7.17
C PRO A 98 6.76 11.97 -6.75
N ALA A 99 7.64 12.34 -5.81
CA ALA A 99 8.78 11.50 -5.41
C ALA A 99 8.37 10.07 -5.01
N VAL A 100 7.19 9.93 -4.39
CA VAL A 100 6.59 8.65 -3.98
C VAL A 100 6.36 7.68 -5.16
N PHE A 101 6.14 8.17 -6.38
CA PHE A 101 5.86 7.34 -7.56
C PHE A 101 7.07 7.15 -8.48
N ARG A 102 8.18 7.87 -8.25
CA ARG A 102 9.38 7.78 -9.12
C ARG A 102 10.06 6.42 -9.07
N LYS A 103 9.93 5.69 -7.96
CA LYS A 103 10.49 4.34 -7.81
C LYS A 103 9.69 3.26 -8.53
N GLY A 104 8.51 3.61 -9.07
CA GLY A 104 7.56 2.66 -9.66
C GLY A 104 6.27 2.56 -8.83
N VAL A 105 5.20 2.12 -9.48
CA VAL A 105 3.89 1.91 -8.88
C VAL A 105 3.31 0.58 -9.33
N LEU A 106 2.65 -0.13 -8.43
CA LEU A 106 1.98 -1.38 -8.70
C LEU A 106 0.50 -1.12 -9.00
N ILE A 107 -0.01 -1.58 -10.15
CA ILE A 107 -1.43 -1.51 -10.48
C ILE A 107 -2.21 -2.44 -9.55
N THR A 108 -3.16 -1.88 -8.82
CA THR A 108 -4.01 -2.60 -7.84
C THR A 108 -5.42 -2.84 -8.35
N GLY A 109 -5.85 -2.10 -9.37
CA GLY A 109 -7.20 -2.19 -9.92
C GLY A 109 -7.28 -1.60 -11.32
N VAL A 110 -8.16 -2.17 -12.13
CA VAL A 110 -8.42 -1.76 -13.51
C VAL A 110 -9.93 -1.81 -13.77
N THR A 111 -10.45 -0.83 -14.49
CA THR A 111 -11.80 -0.84 -15.05
C THR A 111 -11.71 -0.45 -16.51
N ALA A 112 -12.14 -1.33 -17.41
CA ALA A 112 -12.08 -1.11 -18.85
C ALA A 112 -13.48 -1.13 -19.48
N SER A 113 -13.65 -0.36 -20.55
CA SER A 113 -14.87 -0.33 -21.36
C SER A 113 -14.53 -0.25 -22.85
N ALA A 114 -15.32 -0.91 -23.68
CA ALA A 114 -15.23 -0.84 -25.14
C ALA A 114 -16.58 -1.22 -25.78
N ALA A 115 -16.88 -0.66 -26.94
CA ALA A 115 -18.08 -1.00 -27.71
C ALA A 115 -17.78 -0.97 -29.22
N ARG A 116 -18.70 -1.45 -30.07
CA ARG A 116 -18.49 -1.40 -31.53
C ARG A 116 -18.44 0.03 -32.08
N ASP A 117 -19.08 0.95 -31.38
CA ASP A 117 -19.16 2.39 -31.68
C ASP A 117 -18.30 3.24 -30.75
N ARG A 118 -17.46 2.63 -29.88
CA ARG A 118 -16.61 3.34 -28.92
C ARG A 118 -15.22 2.70 -28.80
N SER A 119 -14.19 3.54 -28.78
CA SER A 119 -12.81 3.11 -28.52
C SER A 119 -12.65 2.43 -27.15
N TYR A 120 -11.62 1.59 -27.04
CA TYR A 120 -11.23 0.99 -25.76
C TYR A 120 -10.67 2.05 -24.81
N GLU A 121 -11.23 2.11 -23.62
CA GLU A 121 -10.80 3.00 -22.54
C GLU A 121 -10.61 2.20 -21.27
N LEU A 122 -9.53 2.51 -20.55
CA LEU A 122 -9.16 1.87 -19.29
C LEU A 122 -8.86 2.94 -18.25
N THR A 123 -9.40 2.78 -17.06
CA THR A 123 -8.98 3.51 -15.86
C THR A 123 -8.30 2.54 -14.91
N PHE A 124 -7.28 3.00 -14.19
CA PHE A 124 -6.55 2.16 -13.24
C PHE A 124 -6.24 2.90 -11.94
N THR A 125 -6.07 2.12 -10.88
CA THR A 125 -5.51 2.54 -9.60
C THR A 125 -4.18 1.85 -9.38
N ALA A 126 -3.22 2.56 -8.80
CA ALA A 126 -1.91 2.04 -8.45
C ALA A 126 -1.42 2.65 -7.13
N ALA A 127 -0.57 1.91 -6.42
CA ALA A 127 0.10 2.37 -5.20
C ALA A 127 1.62 2.26 -5.36
N GLY A 128 2.39 2.91 -4.50
CA GLY A 128 3.86 2.82 -4.52
C GLY A 128 4.33 1.37 -4.52
N ALA A 129 5.28 1.03 -5.40
CA ALA A 129 5.80 -0.33 -5.46
C ALA A 129 6.71 -0.62 -4.24
N PRO A 130 6.55 -1.77 -3.55
CA PRO A 130 7.55 -2.19 -2.58
C PRO A 130 8.87 -2.46 -3.30
N SER A 131 9.99 -2.29 -2.61
CA SER A 131 11.36 -2.32 -3.14
C SER A 131 11.83 -3.67 -3.74
N ARG A 132 10.92 -4.61 -4.04
CA ARG A 132 11.25 -6.00 -4.41
C ARG A 132 10.50 -6.58 -5.62
N THR A 133 9.82 -5.78 -6.43
CA THR A 133 9.04 -6.29 -7.57
C THR A 133 9.84 -6.27 -8.87
N GLN A 134 9.64 -7.28 -9.75
CA GLN A 134 10.23 -7.31 -11.09
C GLN A 134 9.46 -6.37 -12.02
N SER A 135 10.17 -5.42 -12.63
CA SER A 135 9.58 -4.39 -13.49
C SER A 135 9.17 -4.94 -14.86
N ALA A 136 7.99 -4.56 -15.35
CA ALA A 136 7.60 -4.71 -16.76
C ALA A 136 7.18 -3.34 -17.32
N THR A 137 7.87 -2.88 -18.35
CA THR A 137 7.70 -1.52 -18.89
C THR A 137 6.40 -1.42 -19.70
N ALA A 138 5.40 -0.71 -19.19
CA ALA A 138 4.24 -0.28 -19.97
C ALA A 138 4.17 1.25 -20.02
N THR A 139 4.18 1.81 -21.24
CA THR A 139 4.08 3.25 -21.48
C THR A 139 2.63 3.70 -21.35
N ALA A 140 2.27 4.33 -20.22
CA ALA A 140 0.99 5.04 -20.11
C ALA A 140 1.14 6.47 -20.67
N ARG A 141 0.33 6.84 -21.66
CA ARG A 141 0.36 8.19 -22.28
C ARG A 141 -0.86 9.02 -21.86
N ARG A 142 -0.55 10.24 -21.40
CA ARG A 142 -1.40 11.40 -21.02
C ARG A 142 -2.24 11.25 -19.74
N LEU A 143 -1.84 12.03 -18.74
CA LEU A 143 -2.70 12.53 -17.66
C LEU A 143 -3.42 13.79 -18.18
N SER A 144 -4.76 13.78 -18.22
CA SER A 144 -5.54 15.02 -18.30
C SER A 144 -5.79 15.52 -16.88
N PRO A 145 -5.65 16.84 -16.61
CA PRO A 145 -6.00 17.40 -15.31
C PRO A 145 -7.52 17.31 -15.09
N ALA A 146 -7.93 16.94 -13.88
CA ALA A 146 -9.31 17.09 -13.45
C ALA A 146 -9.68 18.59 -13.45
N ARG A 147 -10.85 18.92 -14.00
CA ARG A 147 -11.51 20.22 -13.78
C ARG A 147 -12.08 20.29 -12.38
#